data_AF-A0A957X3P6-F1
#
_entry.id   AF-A0A957X3P6-F1
#
_cell.length_a   1.000
_cell.length_b   1.000
_cell.length_c   1.000
_cell.angle_alpha   90.00
_cell.angle_beta   90.00
_cell.angle_gamma   90.00
#
_symmetry.space_group_name_H-M   'P 1'
#
loop_
_entity.id
_entity.type
_entity.pdbx_description
1 polymer ?
#
loop_
_entity_poly.entity_id
_entity_poly.type
_entity_poly.pdbx_seq_one_letter_code
_entity_poly.pdbx_strand_id
1 'polypeptide(L)'
;QITEVSDWSEALNRALKQEVDVEPISHKGFWIWALVEPTADDEKRRVLGILGVKARTETPLLGQDELQVLDQMLQRITGVLADRKLQQGVFVSLRMIIPEMDRIQQWRSLAPYSSAESDTSSVETLLDPSPIHSPEFESWVKDALSHYWGGPKLTLSPLVKLRIVTDALEHADGDPTKALRLVLGSAIAKMRPEGKQNLSAPEWLLYNILEMRFIEGRKVREIADRLAMSESDLYRKQRVAIGQIARLLAEMEQDNGSEQEIRATLLRLPDTEDTEALEPVHAVDKMRKL
;
A
#
# COMPACT_ATOMS: atom_id res chain seq x y z
N GLN A 1 -46.11 -16.39 14.07
CA GLN A 1 -46.41 -16.10 15.50
C GLN A 1 -45.06 -15.84 16.16
N ILE A 2 -44.72 -14.60 16.50
CA ILE A 2 -43.32 -14.24 16.80
C ILE A 2 -42.96 -14.70 18.20
N THR A 3 -41.92 -15.53 18.28
CA THR A 3 -41.42 -16.07 19.54
C THR A 3 -40.39 -15.10 20.12
N GLU A 4 -40.75 -14.48 21.24
CA GLU A 4 -39.82 -13.71 22.06
C GLU A 4 -38.82 -14.68 22.71
N VAL A 5 -37.53 -14.39 22.58
CA VAL A 5 -36.46 -15.24 23.14
C VAL A 5 -35.78 -14.49 24.28
N SER A 6 -35.41 -15.18 25.37
CA SER A 6 -34.81 -14.56 26.56
C SER A 6 -33.30 -14.32 26.45
N ASP A 7 -32.60 -15.06 25.58
CA ASP A 7 -31.15 -15.01 25.43
C ASP A 7 -30.71 -14.88 23.96
N TRP A 8 -29.64 -14.11 23.71
CA TRP A 8 -29.06 -13.93 22.38
C TRP A 8 -28.56 -15.26 21.81
N SER A 9 -28.01 -16.14 22.65
CA SER A 9 -27.52 -17.45 22.20
C SER A 9 -28.66 -18.32 21.64
N GLU A 10 -29.83 -18.26 22.28
CA GLU A 10 -31.02 -18.99 21.86
C GLU A 10 -31.67 -18.34 20.64
N ALA A 11 -31.72 -17.01 20.58
CA ALA A 11 -32.24 -16.26 19.43
C ALA A 11 -31.41 -16.57 18.17
N LEU A 12 -30.09 -16.63 18.31
CA LEU A 12 -29.18 -17.03 17.25
C LEU A 12 -29.37 -18.49 16.87
N ASN A 13 -29.33 -19.42 17.83
CA ASN A 13 -29.52 -20.85 17.54
C ASN A 13 -30.85 -21.15 16.85
N ARG A 14 -31.92 -20.42 17.17
CA ARG A 14 -33.22 -20.57 16.50
C ARG A 14 -33.22 -19.96 15.12
N ALA A 15 -32.67 -18.75 14.94
CA ALA A 15 -32.54 -18.12 13.62
C ALA A 15 -31.75 -19.02 12.65
N LEU A 16 -30.70 -19.68 13.16
CA LEU A 16 -29.85 -20.60 12.39
C LEU A 16 -30.58 -21.91 12.00
N LYS A 17 -31.61 -22.30 12.75
CA LYS A 17 -32.41 -23.52 12.52
C LYS A 17 -33.68 -23.25 11.71
N GLN A 18 -34.00 -22.00 11.40
CA GLN A 18 -35.25 -21.64 10.74
C GLN A 18 -35.15 -21.97 9.25
N GLU A 19 -35.93 -22.95 8.80
CA GLU A 19 -35.91 -23.51 7.46
C GLU A 19 -36.68 -22.66 6.44
N VAL A 20 -36.24 -21.42 6.18
CA VAL A 20 -36.73 -20.60 5.03
C VAL A 20 -37.99 -19.74 5.29
N ASP A 21 -38.66 -19.85 6.44
CA ASP A 21 -39.78 -18.93 6.70
C ASP A 21 -39.32 -17.54 7.19
N VAL A 22 -39.74 -16.53 6.44
CA VAL A 22 -39.40 -15.08 6.50
C VAL A 22 -39.80 -14.41 7.83
N GLU A 23 -40.31 -15.16 8.81
CA GLU A 23 -40.74 -14.60 10.09
C GLU A 23 -39.52 -14.22 10.96
N PRO A 24 -39.32 -12.93 11.26
CA PRO A 24 -38.22 -12.52 12.12
C PRO A 24 -38.42 -12.99 13.55
N ILE A 25 -37.31 -13.29 14.20
CA ILE A 25 -37.27 -13.49 15.64
C ILE A 25 -37.14 -12.12 16.31
N SER A 26 -37.98 -11.82 17.30
CA SER A 26 -37.87 -10.60 18.09
C SER A 26 -37.06 -10.85 19.36
N HIS A 27 -35.99 -10.10 19.56
CA HIS A 27 -35.19 -10.15 20.78
C HIS A 27 -34.67 -8.76 21.16
N LYS A 28 -34.93 -8.32 22.40
CA LYS A 28 -34.44 -7.04 22.99
C LYS A 28 -34.64 -5.81 22.08
N GLY A 29 -35.78 -5.74 21.40
CA GLY A 29 -36.10 -4.64 20.49
C GLY A 29 -35.41 -4.71 19.13
N PHE A 30 -34.99 -5.89 18.69
CA PHE A 30 -34.48 -6.17 17.34
C PHE A 30 -35.23 -7.33 16.71
N TRP A 31 -35.51 -7.22 15.41
CA TRP A 31 -35.90 -8.31 14.53
C TRP A 31 -34.65 -8.93 13.90
N ILE A 32 -34.55 -10.25 13.95
CA ILE A 32 -33.36 -10.99 13.55
C ILE A 32 -33.71 -11.96 12.42
N TRP A 33 -32.93 -11.92 11.34
CA TRP A 33 -32.94 -12.89 10.24
C TRP A 33 -31.57 -13.55 10.11
N ALA A 34 -31.55 -14.86 9.87
CA ALA A 34 -30.33 -15.56 9.50
C ALA A 34 -30.07 -15.41 7.99
N LEU A 35 -28.82 -15.08 7.64
CA LEU A 35 -28.36 -15.00 6.26
C LEU A 35 -27.64 -16.31 5.94
N VAL A 36 -28.33 -17.21 5.24
CA VAL A 36 -27.85 -18.56 4.93
C VAL A 36 -27.52 -18.67 3.45
N GLU A 37 -26.42 -19.33 3.14
CA GLU A 37 -26.03 -19.61 1.76
C GLU A 37 -27.04 -20.58 1.12
N PRO A 38 -27.70 -20.22 0.00
CA PRO A 38 -28.59 -21.13 -0.71
C PRO A 38 -27.74 -22.20 -1.39
N THR A 39 -27.49 -23.30 -0.67
CA THR A 39 -26.79 -24.47 -1.21
C THR A 39 -27.82 -25.48 -1.67
N ALA A 40 -27.62 -26.07 -2.86
CA ALA A 40 -28.54 -27.06 -3.44
C ALA A 40 -28.54 -28.42 -2.70
N ASP A 41 -27.63 -28.59 -1.73
CA ASP A 41 -27.42 -29.83 -1.00
C ASP A 41 -27.66 -29.57 0.50
N ASP A 42 -28.64 -30.27 1.06
CA ASP A 42 -29.27 -29.93 2.35
C ASP A 42 -28.38 -30.30 3.56
N GLU A 43 -27.23 -30.94 3.34
CA GLU A 43 -26.46 -31.51 4.44
C GLU A 43 -25.63 -30.49 5.24
N LYS A 44 -25.30 -29.31 4.68
CA LYS A 44 -24.57 -28.25 5.43
C LYS A 44 -24.91 -26.85 4.92
N ARG A 45 -26.13 -26.36 5.19
CA ARG A 45 -26.45 -24.93 5.02
C ARG A 45 -25.46 -24.10 5.84
N ARG A 46 -24.63 -23.32 5.16
CA ARG A 46 -23.61 -22.49 5.80
C ARG A 46 -24.21 -21.13 6.11
N VAL A 47 -24.15 -20.75 7.37
CA VAL A 47 -24.58 -19.43 7.80
C VAL A 47 -23.48 -18.43 7.44
N LEU A 48 -23.85 -17.41 6.70
CA LEU A 48 -22.99 -16.31 6.27
C LEU A 48 -23.02 -15.15 7.26
N GLY A 49 -24.14 -14.96 7.96
CA GLY A 49 -24.28 -13.93 8.99
C GLY A 49 -25.69 -13.82 9.54
N ILE A 50 -25.92 -12.74 10.30
CA ILE A 50 -27.22 -12.37 10.85
C ILE A 50 -27.53 -10.92 10.47
N LEU A 51 -28.80 -10.65 10.18
CA LEU A 51 -29.31 -9.30 10.01
C LEU A 51 -30.18 -8.95 11.21
N GLY A 52 -29.79 -7.91 11.95
CA GLY A 52 -30.60 -7.34 13.03
C GLY A 52 -31.16 -5.98 12.63
N VAL A 53 -32.48 -5.84 12.60
CA VAL A 53 -33.17 -4.57 12.37
C VAL A 53 -33.80 -4.11 13.68
N LYS A 54 -33.55 -2.87 14.08
CA LYS A 54 -34.15 -2.31 15.30
C LYS A 54 -35.66 -2.27 15.16
N ALA A 55 -36.35 -3.04 16.00
CA ALA A 55 -37.78 -3.19 15.99
C ALA A 55 -38.44 -1.90 16.51
N ARG A 56 -39.41 -1.36 15.75
CA ARG A 56 -40.30 -0.28 16.22
C ARG A 56 -41.45 -0.81 17.07
N THR A 57 -41.79 -2.09 16.88
CA THR A 57 -42.87 -2.84 17.52
C THR A 57 -42.43 -4.30 17.64
N GLU A 58 -42.94 -5.06 18.61
CA GLU A 58 -42.56 -6.48 18.79
C GLU A 58 -42.95 -7.34 17.57
N THR A 59 -43.98 -6.92 16.84
CA THR A 59 -44.38 -7.50 15.56
C THR A 59 -44.05 -6.56 14.39
N PRO A 60 -43.45 -7.06 13.29
CA PRO A 60 -43.27 -6.31 12.07
C PRO A 60 -44.64 -6.05 11.46
N LEU A 61 -45.08 -4.80 11.53
CA LEU A 61 -46.21 -4.29 10.76
C LEU A 61 -45.70 -3.98 9.35
N LEU A 62 -45.30 -5.01 8.60
CA LEU A 62 -44.86 -4.88 7.22
C LEU A 62 -46.00 -5.25 6.28
N GLY A 63 -46.29 -4.40 5.31
CA GLY A 63 -47.20 -4.72 4.21
C GLY A 63 -46.62 -5.81 3.30
N GLN A 64 -47.44 -6.42 2.43
CA GLN A 64 -46.97 -7.43 1.48
C GLN A 64 -45.87 -6.90 0.54
N ASP A 65 -45.98 -5.64 0.10
CA ASP A 65 -44.98 -4.99 -0.75
C ASP A 65 -43.64 -4.80 0.00
N GLU A 66 -43.69 -4.44 1.29
CA GLU A 66 -42.50 -4.25 2.11
C GLU A 66 -41.82 -5.59 2.42
N LEU A 67 -42.59 -6.67 2.58
CA LEU A 67 -42.07 -8.02 2.72
C LEU A 67 -41.33 -8.48 1.45
N GLN A 68 -41.87 -8.17 0.26
CA GLN A 68 -41.19 -8.49 -1.01
C GLN A 68 -39.87 -7.72 -1.17
N VAL A 69 -39.86 -6.43 -0.82
CA VAL A 69 -38.64 -5.61 -0.86
C VAL A 69 -37.61 -6.15 0.13
N LEU A 70 -38.03 -6.52 1.34
CA LEU A 70 -37.17 -7.09 2.36
C LEU A 70 -36.56 -8.43 1.90
N ASP A 71 -37.35 -9.30 1.27
CA ASP A 71 -36.87 -10.57 0.73
C ASP A 71 -35.79 -10.36 -0.35
N GLN A 72 -36.03 -9.44 -1.29
CA GLN A 72 -35.03 -9.08 -2.31
C GLN A 72 -33.74 -8.51 -1.69
N MET A 73 -33.87 -7.69 -0.65
CA MET A 73 -32.71 -7.17 0.07
C MET A 73 -31.94 -8.27 0.79
N LEU A 74 -32.63 -9.20 1.47
CA LEU A 74 -32.02 -10.33 2.16
C LEU A 74 -31.25 -11.23 1.18
N GLN A 75 -31.84 -11.55 0.02
CA GLN A 75 -31.17 -12.32 -1.02
C GLN A 75 -29.92 -11.60 -1.54
N ARG A 76 -30.00 -10.29 -1.80
CA ARG A 76 -28.87 -9.50 -2.28
C ARG A 76 -27.74 -9.41 -1.25
N ILE A 77 -28.06 -9.16 0.02
CA ILE A 77 -27.06 -9.09 1.11
C ILE A 77 -26.39 -10.45 1.29
N THR A 78 -27.17 -11.53 1.27
CA THR A 78 -26.65 -12.90 1.36
C THR A 78 -25.68 -13.20 0.23
N GLY A 79 -26.02 -12.86 -1.01
CA GLY A 79 -25.13 -13.03 -2.18
C GLY A 79 -23.82 -12.24 -2.06
N VAL A 80 -23.89 -10.97 -1.62
CA VAL A 80 -22.70 -10.14 -1.41
C VAL A 80 -21.79 -10.71 -0.31
N LEU A 81 -22.37 -11.24 0.78
CA LEU A 81 -21.60 -11.86 1.86
C LEU A 81 -20.95 -13.19 1.42
N ALA A 82 -21.66 -13.98 0.59
CA ALA A 82 -21.11 -15.21 0.01
C ALA A 82 -19.89 -14.90 -0.89
N ASP A 83 -20.03 -13.92 -1.79
CA ASP A 83 -18.95 -13.49 -2.69
C ASP A 83 -17.74 -12.95 -1.92
N ARG A 84 -17.98 -12.09 -0.92
CA ARG A 84 -16.91 -11.58 -0.04
C ARG A 84 -16.17 -12.71 0.68
N LYS A 85 -16.87 -13.76 1.13
CA LYS A 85 -16.27 -14.92 1.79
C LYS A 85 -15.44 -15.77 0.81
N LEU A 86 -15.90 -15.96 -0.43
CA LEU A 86 -15.15 -16.63 -1.49
C LEU A 86 -13.85 -15.87 -1.82
N GLN A 87 -13.94 -14.55 -1.98
CA GLN A 87 -12.77 -13.70 -2.19
C GLN A 87 -11.77 -13.81 -1.02
N GLN A 88 -12.24 -13.80 0.24
CA GLN A 88 -11.37 -14.02 1.40
C GLN A 88 -10.74 -15.43 1.44
N GLY A 89 -11.44 -16.47 0.97
CA GLY A 89 -10.95 -17.85 0.94
C GLY A 89 -9.83 -18.09 -0.08
N VAL A 90 -9.88 -17.41 -1.24
CA VAL A 90 -8.79 -17.45 -2.24
C VAL A 90 -7.49 -16.91 -1.64
N PHE A 91 -7.57 -15.88 -0.78
CA PHE A 91 -6.41 -15.37 -0.06
C PHE A 91 -5.84 -16.32 1.00
N VAL A 92 -6.63 -17.25 1.56
CA VAL A 92 -6.13 -18.22 2.54
C VAL A 92 -5.43 -19.40 1.84
N SER A 93 -5.89 -19.78 0.65
CA SER A 93 -5.25 -20.85 -0.12
C SER A 93 -3.90 -20.40 -0.71
N LEU A 94 -3.76 -19.14 -1.08
CA LEU A 94 -2.47 -18.54 -1.47
C LEU A 94 -1.54 -18.21 -0.28
N ARG A 95 -2.03 -18.20 0.97
CA ARG A 95 -1.22 -17.92 2.18
C ARG A 95 -0.30 -19.07 2.60
N MET A 96 -0.53 -20.30 2.14
CA MET A 96 0.40 -21.41 2.46
C MET A 96 1.73 -21.32 1.70
N ILE A 97 1.88 -20.39 0.76
CA ILE A 97 3.08 -20.29 -0.09
C ILE A 97 3.88 -18.99 0.15
N ILE A 98 3.33 -17.98 0.83
CA ILE A 98 4.05 -16.70 1.06
C ILE A 98 3.86 -16.27 2.52
N PRO A 99 4.95 -16.23 3.34
CA PRO A 99 4.85 -15.92 4.76
C PRO A 99 4.35 -14.49 4.99
N GLU A 100 3.35 -14.39 5.86
CA GLU A 100 2.58 -13.21 6.21
C GLU A 100 3.23 -12.46 7.40
N MET A 101 3.42 -11.13 7.32
CA MET A 101 3.45 -10.29 8.54
C MET A 101 3.19 -8.78 8.33
N ASP A 102 3.31 -8.21 7.13
CA ASP A 102 3.23 -6.73 6.99
C ASP A 102 1.83 -6.14 6.73
N ARG A 103 0.85 -6.92 6.23
CA ARG A 103 -0.43 -6.38 5.75
C ARG A 103 -1.42 -5.94 6.85
N ILE A 104 -1.21 -6.33 8.10
CA ILE A 104 -2.11 -5.93 9.21
C ILE A 104 -1.85 -4.48 9.68
N GLN A 105 -0.68 -3.88 9.37
CA GLN A 105 -0.43 -2.47 9.69
C GLN A 105 -1.11 -1.49 8.71
N GLN A 106 -1.29 -1.87 7.44
CA GLN A 106 -1.82 -0.99 6.40
C GLN A 106 -3.35 -0.81 6.46
N TRP A 107 -4.08 -1.74 7.07
CA TRP A 107 -5.53 -1.63 7.30
C TRP A 107 -5.91 -0.58 8.35
N ARG A 108 -4.95 -0.03 9.11
CA ARG A 108 -5.18 1.00 10.12
C ARG A 108 -5.02 2.43 9.60
N SER A 109 -4.51 2.61 8.38
CA SER A 109 -4.39 3.90 7.69
C SER A 109 -5.51 4.11 6.66
N LEU A 110 -6.75 4.03 7.14
CA LEU A 110 -7.83 4.99 6.83
C LEU A 110 -8.35 5.11 5.38
N ALA A 111 -9.46 4.41 5.09
CA ALA A 111 -10.51 4.95 4.21
C ALA A 111 -11.57 5.66 5.10
N PRO A 112 -12.37 6.64 4.61
CA PRO A 112 -12.66 6.95 3.20
C PRO A 112 -12.52 8.45 2.80
N TYR A 113 -12.59 8.70 1.48
CA TYR A 113 -12.47 9.96 0.72
C TYR A 113 -11.06 10.32 0.22
N SER A 114 -10.65 9.68 -0.86
CA SER A 114 -9.69 10.25 -1.82
C SER A 114 -10.18 10.03 -3.25
N SER A 115 -9.95 11.04 -4.07
CA SER A 115 -10.70 11.42 -5.27
C SER A 115 -10.50 10.52 -6.49
N ALA A 116 -11.50 10.55 -7.37
CA ALA A 116 -11.61 9.80 -8.63
C ALA A 116 -10.65 10.29 -9.76
N GLU A 117 -9.35 10.40 -9.48
CA GLU A 117 -8.35 10.82 -10.49
C GLU A 117 -7.19 9.82 -10.70
N SER A 118 -7.33 8.56 -10.27
CA SER A 118 -6.23 7.57 -10.30
C SER A 118 -6.54 6.29 -11.11
N ASP A 119 -7.28 6.42 -12.21
CA ASP A 119 -7.50 5.28 -13.12
C ASP A 119 -6.28 4.95 -14.01
N THR A 120 -5.31 5.86 -14.16
CA THR A 120 -4.08 5.59 -14.94
C THR A 120 -2.98 4.89 -14.13
N SER A 121 -2.91 5.13 -12.81
CA SER A 121 -1.88 4.57 -11.91
C SER A 121 -2.10 3.09 -11.54
N SER A 122 -3.34 2.61 -11.66
CA SER A 122 -3.72 1.26 -11.23
C SER A 122 -3.24 0.16 -12.20
N VAL A 123 -3.07 0.49 -13.49
CA VAL A 123 -2.62 -0.48 -14.51
C VAL A 123 -1.10 -0.66 -14.47
N GLU A 124 -0.32 0.39 -14.18
CA GLU A 124 1.13 0.30 -14.01
C GLU A 124 1.53 -0.44 -12.72
N THR A 125 0.79 -0.23 -11.62
CA THR A 125 1.04 -0.90 -10.32
C THR A 125 0.84 -2.43 -10.39
N LEU A 126 0.03 -2.91 -11.34
CA LEU A 126 -0.19 -4.34 -11.57
C LEU A 126 0.91 -4.99 -12.44
N LEU A 127 1.66 -4.20 -13.20
CA LEU A 127 2.66 -4.68 -14.16
C LEU A 127 4.08 -4.64 -13.57
N ASP A 128 4.36 -3.75 -12.60
CA ASP A 128 5.61 -3.74 -11.85
C ASP A 128 5.35 -3.43 -10.36
N PRO A 129 5.58 -4.39 -9.42
CA PRO A 129 5.37 -4.20 -7.98
C PRO A 129 6.47 -3.32 -7.34
N SER A 130 7.03 -2.37 -8.08
CA SER A 130 8.06 -1.49 -7.58
C SER A 130 7.48 -0.53 -6.52
N PRO A 131 8.11 -0.40 -5.33
CA PRO A 131 7.67 0.48 -4.26
C PRO A 131 7.43 1.95 -4.65
N ILE A 132 7.99 2.41 -5.77
CA ILE A 132 7.89 3.80 -6.25
C ILE A 132 6.48 4.20 -6.69
N HIS A 133 5.62 3.25 -7.07
CA HIS A 133 4.24 3.51 -7.51
C HIS A 133 3.23 3.54 -6.36
N SER A 134 3.65 3.22 -5.14
CA SER A 134 2.78 3.22 -3.96
C SER A 134 2.62 4.63 -3.39
N PRO A 135 1.39 5.04 -3.01
CA PRO A 135 1.15 6.33 -2.37
C PRO A 135 1.85 6.47 -1.01
N GLU A 136 2.30 5.36 -0.41
CA GLU A 136 3.05 5.31 0.85
C GLU A 136 4.56 5.48 0.67
N PHE A 137 5.07 5.56 -0.56
CA PHE A 137 6.50 5.61 -0.85
C PHE A 137 7.24 6.72 -0.09
N GLU A 138 6.73 7.96 -0.12
CA GLU A 138 7.32 9.09 0.63
C GLU A 138 7.36 8.83 2.14
N SER A 139 6.35 8.12 2.68
CA SER A 139 6.29 7.76 4.09
C SER A 139 7.35 6.72 4.47
N TRP A 140 7.62 5.75 3.59
CA TRP A 140 8.69 4.78 3.77
C TRP A 140 10.07 5.43 3.71
N VAL A 141 10.27 6.39 2.80
CA VAL A 141 11.51 7.18 2.70
C VAL A 141 11.73 7.97 3.99
N LYS A 142 10.69 8.65 4.50
CA LYS A 142 10.76 9.35 5.80
C LYS A 142 11.14 8.42 6.94
N ASP A 143 10.52 7.25 7.00
CA ASP A 143 10.71 6.28 8.06
C ASP A 143 12.13 5.68 8.03
N ALA A 144 12.64 5.38 6.83
CA ALA A 144 14.00 4.92 6.60
C ALA A 144 15.04 6.00 6.96
N LEU A 145 14.84 7.26 6.53
CA LEU A 145 15.70 8.38 6.90
C LEU A 145 15.73 8.62 8.42
N SER A 146 14.57 8.50 9.08
CA SER A 146 14.47 8.66 10.54
C SER A 146 15.22 7.58 11.31
N HIS A 147 15.40 6.40 10.71
CA HIS A 147 16.11 5.24 11.26
C HIS A 147 17.40 4.96 10.50
N TYR A 148 18.04 5.98 9.92
CA TYR A 148 19.22 5.87 9.07
C TYR A 148 20.37 5.07 9.73
N TRP A 149 20.58 5.27 11.04
CA TRP A 149 21.60 4.59 11.84
C TRP A 149 21.19 3.20 12.33
N GLY A 150 19.98 2.74 12.03
CA GLY A 150 19.47 1.43 12.41
C GLY A 150 18.05 1.48 12.96
N GLY A 151 17.34 0.36 12.79
CA GLY A 151 15.97 0.17 13.28
C GLY A 151 15.14 -0.71 12.35
N PRO A 152 14.02 -1.27 12.84
CA PRO A 152 13.16 -2.13 12.04
C PRO A 152 12.59 -1.41 10.82
N LYS A 153 12.38 -0.09 10.89
CA LYS A 153 11.87 0.73 9.79
C LYS A 153 12.86 0.95 8.63
N LEU A 154 14.15 0.71 8.85
CA LEU A 154 15.16 0.68 7.79
C LEU A 154 15.38 -0.76 7.30
N THR A 155 15.51 -1.70 8.24
CA THR A 155 15.85 -3.11 7.97
C THR A 155 14.72 -3.86 7.25
N LEU A 156 13.47 -3.61 7.66
CA LEU A 156 12.26 -4.22 7.10
C LEU A 156 11.56 -3.28 6.12
N SER A 157 12.27 -2.26 5.61
CA SER A 157 11.68 -1.30 4.71
C SER A 157 11.33 -1.95 3.36
N PRO A 158 10.13 -1.70 2.80
CA PRO A 158 9.81 -2.10 1.42
C PRO A 158 10.81 -1.53 0.39
N LEU A 159 11.51 -0.44 0.72
CA LEU A 159 12.54 0.18 -0.10
C LEU A 159 13.74 -0.75 -0.38
N VAL A 160 13.96 -1.77 0.45
CA VAL A 160 15.02 -2.78 0.22
C VAL A 160 14.81 -3.52 -1.11
N LYS A 161 13.57 -3.60 -1.61
CA LYS A 161 13.23 -4.28 -2.86
C LYS A 161 13.53 -3.47 -4.13
N LEU A 162 13.96 -2.22 -3.98
CA LEU A 162 14.31 -1.38 -5.13
C LEU A 162 15.53 -1.97 -5.87
N ARG A 163 15.53 -1.86 -7.19
CA ARG A 163 16.61 -2.32 -8.07
C ARG A 163 17.90 -1.56 -7.78
N ILE A 164 17.82 -0.25 -7.51
CA ILE A 164 18.98 0.55 -7.09
C ILE A 164 19.60 0.06 -5.78
N VAL A 165 18.81 -0.53 -4.88
CA VAL A 165 19.32 -1.11 -3.63
C VAL A 165 19.95 -2.47 -3.89
N THR A 166 19.35 -3.25 -4.78
CA THR A 166 19.90 -4.54 -5.21
C THR A 166 21.26 -4.37 -5.88
N ASP A 167 21.42 -3.36 -6.74
CA ASP A 167 22.69 -3.02 -7.40
C ASP A 167 23.75 -2.53 -6.38
N ALA A 168 23.31 -1.78 -5.36
CA ALA A 168 24.18 -1.35 -4.27
C ALA A 168 24.60 -2.48 -3.30
N LEU A 169 24.05 -3.70 -3.40
CA LEU A 169 24.44 -4.83 -2.54
C LEU A 169 25.90 -5.24 -2.73
N GLU A 170 26.42 -5.14 -3.96
CA GLU A 170 27.82 -5.47 -4.27
C GLU A 170 28.78 -4.61 -3.46
N HIS A 171 28.40 -3.36 -3.18
CA HIS A 171 29.17 -2.39 -2.42
C HIS A 171 28.87 -2.44 -0.91
N ALA A 172 27.93 -3.29 -0.49
CA ALA A 172 27.40 -3.36 0.87
C ALA A 172 27.67 -4.71 1.56
N ASP A 173 28.64 -5.50 1.08
CA ASP A 173 28.96 -6.84 1.59
C ASP A 173 27.74 -7.80 1.61
N GLY A 174 26.77 -7.58 0.71
CA GLY A 174 25.53 -8.35 0.66
C GLY A 174 24.50 -8.04 1.76
N ASP A 175 24.69 -7.00 2.58
CA ASP A 175 23.68 -6.54 3.56
C ASP A 175 22.71 -5.54 2.90
N PRO A 176 21.41 -5.88 2.76
CA PRO A 176 20.43 -5.00 2.14
C PRO A 176 20.17 -3.72 2.93
N THR A 177 20.35 -3.74 4.24
CA THR A 177 20.18 -2.56 5.11
C THR A 177 21.30 -1.56 4.86
N LYS A 178 22.54 -2.06 4.74
CA LYS A 178 23.71 -1.26 4.39
C LYS A 178 23.60 -0.72 2.97
N ALA A 179 23.12 -1.53 2.01
CA ALA A 179 22.86 -1.09 0.65
C ALA A 179 21.82 0.05 0.60
N LEU A 180 20.69 -0.11 1.28
CA LEU A 180 19.67 0.94 1.38
C LEU A 180 20.23 2.22 2.00
N ARG A 181 21.09 2.11 3.02
CA ARG A 181 21.76 3.28 3.63
C ARG A 181 22.69 3.99 2.64
N LEU A 182 23.45 3.24 1.83
CA LEU A 182 24.31 3.81 0.79
C LEU A 182 23.48 4.55 -0.26
N VAL A 183 22.38 3.95 -0.73
CA VAL A 183 21.46 4.57 -1.68
C VAL A 183 20.86 5.87 -1.12
N LEU A 184 20.35 5.85 0.11
CA LEU A 184 19.84 7.05 0.78
C LEU A 184 20.92 8.13 0.96
N GLY A 185 22.13 7.73 1.34
CA GLY A 185 23.28 8.64 1.44
C GLY A 185 23.63 9.27 0.10
N SER A 186 23.62 8.49 -0.99
CA SER A 186 23.84 8.99 -2.34
C SER A 186 22.75 9.95 -2.79
N ALA A 187 21.48 9.68 -2.45
CA ALA A 187 20.37 10.58 -2.76
C ALA A 187 20.51 11.93 -2.04
N ILE A 188 20.90 11.91 -0.76
CA ILE A 188 21.20 13.14 0.00
C ILE A 188 22.39 13.88 -0.59
N ALA A 189 23.45 13.16 -0.98
CA ALA A 189 24.64 13.76 -1.59
C ALA A 189 24.34 14.45 -2.93
N LYS A 190 23.44 13.88 -3.74
CA LYS A 190 22.98 14.50 -5.00
C LYS A 190 22.19 15.79 -4.80
N MET A 191 21.58 15.99 -3.63
CA MET A 191 20.92 17.26 -3.28
C MET A 191 21.89 18.39 -2.90
N ARG A 192 23.19 18.10 -2.78
CA ARG A 192 24.21 19.08 -2.39
C ARG A 192 24.40 20.13 -3.49
N PRO A 193 24.18 21.43 -3.22
CA PRO A 193 24.47 22.48 -4.19
C PRO A 193 25.97 22.67 -4.41
N GLU A 194 26.32 23.34 -5.51
CA GLU A 194 27.71 23.69 -5.79
C GLU A 194 28.25 24.75 -4.82
N GLY A 195 29.55 24.68 -4.54
CA GLY A 195 30.27 25.64 -3.71
C GLY A 195 30.50 25.20 -2.27
N LYS A 196 30.86 26.17 -1.42
CA LYS A 196 31.08 25.94 0.01
C LYS A 196 29.74 25.93 0.75
N GLN A 197 29.62 25.02 1.72
CA GLN A 197 28.41 24.90 2.53
C GLN A 197 28.06 26.22 3.20
N ASN A 198 26.83 26.67 2.97
CA ASN A 198 26.32 27.92 3.51
C ASN A 198 24.98 27.66 4.22
N LEU A 199 24.90 28.01 5.50
CA LEU A 199 23.70 27.81 6.31
C LEU A 199 22.59 28.82 6.01
N SER A 200 22.93 29.96 5.42
CA SER A 200 22.00 31.06 5.11
C SER A 200 21.55 31.08 3.66
N ALA A 201 22.18 30.29 2.77
CA ALA A 201 21.81 30.21 1.37
C ALA A 201 20.54 29.38 1.18
N PRO A 202 19.50 29.89 0.48
CA PRO A 202 18.25 29.16 0.24
C PRO A 202 18.45 27.82 -0.48
N GLU A 203 19.44 27.73 -1.37
CA GLU A 203 19.74 26.55 -2.18
C GLU A 203 20.28 25.40 -1.30
N TRP A 204 21.01 25.75 -0.23
CA TRP A 204 21.59 24.80 0.72
C TRP A 204 20.61 24.36 1.81
N LEU A 205 19.48 25.06 1.95
CA LEU A 205 18.56 24.87 3.06
C LEU A 205 18.08 23.42 3.21
N LEU A 206 17.59 22.80 2.13
CA LEU A 206 17.03 21.45 2.18
C LEU A 206 18.11 20.39 2.45
N TYR A 207 19.28 20.52 1.82
CA TYR A 207 20.44 19.67 2.10
C TYR A 207 20.87 19.78 3.56
N ASN A 208 21.05 21.00 4.08
CA ASN A 208 21.46 21.25 5.45
C ASN A 208 20.46 20.65 6.47
N ILE A 209 19.15 20.74 6.19
CA ILE A 209 18.13 20.11 7.02
C ILE A 209 18.30 18.58 7.02
N LEU A 210 18.48 17.95 5.86
CA LEU A 210 18.64 16.50 5.75
C LEU A 210 19.91 16.01 6.46
N GLU A 211 21.04 16.66 6.19
CA GLU A 211 22.34 16.35 6.77
C GLU A 211 22.27 16.47 8.30
N MET A 212 21.84 17.61 8.83
CA MET A 212 21.77 17.80 10.28
C MET A 212 20.75 16.89 10.95
N ARG A 213 19.59 16.65 10.33
CA ARG A 213 18.50 15.89 10.96
C ARG A 213 18.73 14.38 10.95
N PHE A 214 19.23 13.84 9.84
CA PHE A 214 19.24 12.40 9.59
C PHE A 214 20.66 11.81 9.60
N ILE A 215 21.65 12.54 9.10
CA ILE A 215 23.05 12.10 9.13
C ILE A 215 23.67 12.42 10.49
N GLU A 216 23.64 13.69 10.91
CA GLU A 216 24.21 14.10 12.20
C GLU A 216 23.32 13.76 13.40
N GLY A 217 22.03 13.49 13.18
CA GLY A 217 21.09 13.11 14.24
C GLY A 217 20.74 14.23 15.22
N ARG A 218 20.86 15.50 14.82
CA ARG A 218 20.54 16.65 15.68
C ARG A 218 19.05 16.76 16.01
N LYS A 219 18.75 17.38 17.14
CA LYS A 219 17.37 17.67 17.56
C LYS A 219 16.78 18.81 16.72
N VAL A 220 15.48 18.74 16.48
CA VAL A 220 14.72 19.74 15.69
C VAL A 220 14.98 21.17 16.18
N ARG A 221 14.93 21.39 17.50
CA ARG A 221 15.19 22.69 18.11
C ARG A 221 16.59 23.24 17.80
N GLU A 222 17.62 22.41 17.93
CA GLU A 222 19.00 22.80 17.65
C GLU A 222 19.20 23.17 16.17
N ILE A 223 18.52 22.45 15.27
CA ILE A 223 18.56 22.73 13.83
C ILE A 223 17.86 24.05 13.52
N ALA A 224 16.67 24.27 14.11
CA ALA A 224 15.89 25.49 13.94
C ALA A 224 16.69 26.72 14.42
N ASP A 225 17.33 26.63 15.60
CA ASP A 225 18.19 27.67 16.14
C ASP A 225 19.39 27.93 15.20
N ARG A 226 20.05 26.88 14.71
CA ARG A 226 21.24 26.99 13.85
C ARG A 226 20.95 27.56 12.47
N LEU A 227 19.76 27.28 11.93
CA LEU A 227 19.29 27.83 10.65
C LEU A 227 18.51 29.14 10.81
N ALA A 228 18.44 29.69 12.04
CA ALA A 228 17.73 30.92 12.36
C ALA A 228 16.26 30.93 11.88
N MET A 229 15.53 29.82 12.10
CA MET A 229 14.13 29.67 11.72
C MET A 229 13.27 29.11 12.85
N SER A 230 11.94 29.23 12.70
CA SER A 230 10.99 28.60 13.64
C SER A 230 10.90 27.08 13.42
N GLU A 231 10.59 26.32 14.47
CA GLU A 231 10.36 24.87 14.38
C GLU A 231 9.24 24.52 13.38
N SER A 232 8.18 25.33 13.34
CA SER A 232 7.07 25.15 12.40
C SER A 232 7.50 25.28 10.95
N ASP A 233 8.39 26.23 10.64
CA ASP A 233 8.95 26.36 9.30
C ASP A 233 9.91 25.21 8.98
N LEU A 234 10.75 24.82 9.94
CA LEU A 234 11.64 23.67 9.80
C LEU A 234 10.87 22.40 9.44
N TYR A 235 9.74 22.09 10.11
CA TYR A 235 8.93 20.93 9.77
C TYR A 235 8.37 20.98 8.33
N ARG A 236 8.00 22.17 7.83
CA ARG A 236 7.51 22.33 6.45
C ARG A 236 8.63 22.09 5.45
N LYS A 237 9.80 22.70 5.67
CA LYS A 237 10.98 22.52 4.81
C LYS A 237 11.50 21.08 4.85
N GLN A 238 11.48 20.43 6.01
CA GLN A 238 11.81 19.02 6.15
C GLN A 238 10.89 18.12 5.31
N ARG A 239 9.57 18.37 5.32
CA ARG A 239 8.64 17.60 4.46
C ARG A 239 8.97 17.76 2.99
N VAL A 240 9.25 18.99 2.55
CA VAL A 240 9.66 19.24 1.16
C VAL A 240 10.97 18.51 0.82
N ALA A 241 11.96 18.54 1.71
CA ALA A 241 13.22 17.85 1.51
C ALA A 241 13.05 16.33 1.38
N ILE A 242 12.22 15.71 2.23
CA ILE A 242 11.91 14.27 2.15
C ILE A 242 11.22 13.94 0.82
N GLY A 243 10.24 14.75 0.40
CA GLY A 243 9.57 14.57 -0.89
C GLY A 243 10.53 14.67 -2.07
N GLN A 244 11.55 15.53 -2.01
CA GLN A 244 12.60 15.59 -3.03
C GLN A 244 13.49 14.34 -3.05
N ILE A 245 13.86 13.80 -1.88
CA ILE A 245 14.58 12.53 -1.81
C ILE A 245 13.75 11.40 -2.42
N ALA A 246 12.45 11.34 -2.12
CA ALA A 246 11.57 10.34 -2.72
C ALA A 246 11.57 10.45 -4.25
N ARG A 247 11.37 11.65 -4.81
CA ARG A 247 11.42 11.85 -6.27
C ARG A 247 12.75 11.40 -6.87
N LEU A 248 13.87 11.79 -6.25
CA LEU A 248 15.19 11.43 -6.72
C LEU A 248 15.43 9.91 -6.68
N LEU A 249 14.93 9.22 -5.65
CA LEU A 249 15.00 7.76 -5.58
C LEU A 249 14.15 7.09 -6.68
N ALA A 250 12.98 7.67 -7.00
CA ALA A 250 12.14 7.17 -8.09
C ALA A 250 12.82 7.38 -9.45
N GLU A 251 13.43 8.53 -9.69
CA GLU A 251 14.23 8.81 -10.90
C GLU A 251 15.40 7.83 -11.02
N MET A 252 16.16 7.63 -9.94
CA MET A 252 17.26 6.66 -9.91
C MET A 252 16.80 5.23 -10.20
N GLU A 253 15.62 4.85 -9.71
CA GLU A 253 15.03 3.52 -9.95
C GLU A 253 14.61 3.34 -11.42
N GLN A 254 14.03 4.38 -12.03
CA GLN A 254 13.63 4.37 -13.44
C GLN A 254 14.84 4.36 -14.38
N ASP A 255 15.88 5.13 -14.08
CA ASP A 255 17.11 5.18 -14.87
C ASP A 255 17.83 3.83 -14.86
N ASN A 256 18.04 3.24 -13.66
CA ASN A 256 18.60 1.90 -13.52
C ASN A 256 17.69 0.84 -14.20
N GLY A 257 16.38 1.11 -14.17
CA GLY A 257 15.36 0.43 -14.94
C GLY A 257 15.73 0.25 -16.41
N SER A 258 15.92 1.38 -17.07
CA SER A 258 16.25 1.48 -18.48
C SER A 258 17.64 0.93 -18.82
N GLU A 259 18.64 1.15 -17.97
CA GLU A 259 20.02 0.71 -18.22
C GLU A 259 20.14 -0.81 -18.18
N GLN A 260 19.46 -1.47 -17.24
CA GLN A 260 19.40 -2.93 -17.16
C GLN A 260 18.62 -3.54 -18.32
N GLU A 261 17.55 -2.90 -18.81
CA GLU A 261 16.81 -3.34 -20.00
C GLU A 261 17.65 -3.23 -21.27
N ILE A 262 18.40 -2.14 -21.42
CA ILE A 262 19.37 -1.95 -22.52
C ILE A 262 20.46 -3.02 -22.44
N ARG A 263 21.04 -3.24 -21.25
CA ARG A 263 22.07 -4.28 -21.04
C ARG A 263 21.54 -5.69 -21.33
N ALA A 264 20.33 -6.01 -20.89
CA ALA A 264 19.68 -7.29 -21.17
C ALA A 264 19.35 -7.47 -22.66
N THR A 265 19.02 -6.40 -23.37
CA THR A 265 18.80 -6.40 -24.82
C THR A 265 20.10 -6.59 -25.59
N LEU A 266 21.18 -5.91 -25.16
CA LEU A 266 22.52 -6.06 -25.74
C LEU A 266 23.11 -7.47 -25.52
N LEU A 267 22.85 -8.10 -24.36
CA LEU A 267 23.28 -9.47 -24.08
C LEU A 267 22.45 -10.56 -24.79
N ARG A 268 21.28 -10.20 -25.35
CA ARG A 268 20.37 -11.10 -26.08
C ARG A 268 20.58 -11.09 -27.59
N LEU A 269 21.45 -10.22 -28.11
CA LEU A 269 21.90 -10.34 -29.49
C LEU A 269 22.70 -11.65 -29.61
N PRO A 270 22.28 -12.61 -30.44
CA PRO A 270 23.14 -13.74 -30.73
C PRO A 270 24.42 -13.19 -31.36
N ASP A 271 25.58 -13.73 -30.96
CA ASP A 271 26.82 -13.58 -31.71
C ASP A 271 26.54 -14.08 -33.13
N THR A 272 26.13 -13.18 -34.02
CA THR A 272 26.22 -13.43 -35.45
C THR A 272 27.68 -13.26 -35.78
N GLU A 273 28.45 -14.31 -35.46
CA GLU A 273 29.60 -14.69 -36.26
C GLU A 273 29.09 -14.96 -37.68
N ASP A 274 28.90 -13.89 -38.45
CA ASP A 274 29.11 -13.93 -39.88
C ASP A 274 29.87 -12.66 -40.23
N THR A 275 31.18 -12.85 -40.21
CA THR A 275 32.16 -11.96 -40.79
C THR A 275 31.94 -11.99 -42.30
N GLU A 276 31.24 -11.01 -42.86
CA GLU A 276 31.59 -10.56 -44.21
C GLU A 276 31.11 -9.13 -44.48
N ALA A 277 32.12 -8.25 -44.53
CA ALA A 277 32.19 -7.01 -45.29
C ALA A 277 30.98 -6.06 -45.22
N LEU A 278 31.11 -4.98 -44.45
CA LEU A 278 30.82 -3.61 -44.90
C LEU A 278 31.45 -2.59 -43.94
N GLU A 279 32.29 -1.73 -44.52
CA GLU A 279 33.09 -0.69 -43.85
C GLU A 279 32.26 0.41 -43.13
N PRO A 280 32.86 1.16 -42.19
CA PRO A 280 32.14 2.02 -41.26
C PRO A 280 31.94 3.43 -41.82
N VAL A 281 30.69 3.89 -41.91
CA VAL A 281 30.39 5.31 -42.18
C VAL A 281 29.34 5.86 -41.20
N HIS A 282 29.81 6.76 -40.36
CA HIS A 282 29.11 7.85 -39.67
C HIS A 282 27.74 7.58 -39.03
N ALA A 283 27.73 7.49 -37.69
CA ALA A 283 26.64 8.05 -36.87
C ALA A 283 27.09 8.27 -35.41
N VAL A 284 27.97 9.24 -35.15
CA VAL A 284 28.23 9.74 -33.78
C VAL A 284 27.82 11.21 -33.61
N ASP A 285 27.34 11.91 -34.65
CA ASP A 285 27.26 13.39 -34.58
C ASP A 285 25.87 13.99 -34.81
N LYS A 286 24.81 13.44 -34.18
CA LYS A 286 23.50 14.09 -34.25
C LYS A 286 22.50 13.80 -33.12
N MET A 287 22.86 14.08 -31.87
CA MET A 287 21.86 14.48 -30.85
C MET A 287 22.42 15.50 -29.86
N ARG A 288 22.90 16.64 -30.39
CA ARG A 288 23.03 17.89 -29.63
C ARG A 288 22.36 19.02 -30.40
N LYS A 289 21.02 19.06 -30.34
CA LYS A 289 20.13 20.23 -30.48
C LYS A 289 18.70 19.75 -30.70
N LEU A 290 17.94 19.68 -29.62
CA LEU A 290 16.57 20.20 -29.48
C LEU A 290 16.31 20.36 -27.99
#